data_AF-Q08575-F1
#
_entry.id   AF-Q08575-F1
#
_cell.length_a   1.000
_cell.length_b   1.000
_cell.length_c   1.000
_cell.angle_alpha   90.00
_cell.angle_beta   90.00
_cell.angle_gamma   90.00
#
_symmetry.space_group_name_H-M   'P 1'
#
loop_
_entity.id
_entity.type
_entity.pdbx_description
1 polymer ?
#
loop_
_entity_poly.entity_id
_entity_poly.type
_entity_poly.pdbx_seq_one_letter_code
_entity_poly.pdbx_strand_id
1 'polypeptide(L)' 'MCPGISFGIPNIELPLALLLFHFNWNLPAGHVLDMEEAMGLTATRKNHLWLVATPIKKCLNLLSKLHNLDNMFSLDSNKV' A
#
# COMPACT_ATOMS: atom_id res chain seq x y z
N MET A 1 7.13 -26.10 4.38
CA MET A 1 6.33 -24.96 4.88
C MET A 1 7.33 -23.90 5.37
N CYS A 2 7.22 -22.64 4.93
CA CYS A 2 8.17 -21.59 5.30
C CYS A 2 7.88 -21.06 6.72
N PRO A 3 8.82 -21.14 7.68
CA PRO A 3 8.57 -20.69 9.05
C PRO A 3 8.31 -19.18 9.15
N GLY A 4 8.76 -18.41 8.16
CA GLY A 4 8.55 -16.97 8.11
C GLY A 4 7.16 -16.52 7.66
N ILE A 5 6.27 -17.42 7.21
CA ILE A 5 5.01 -17.01 6.57
C ILE A 5 4.05 -16.29 7.53
N SER A 6 3.90 -16.79 8.76
CA SER A 6 3.02 -16.19 9.77
C SER A 6 3.51 -14.81 10.23
N PHE A 7 4.83 -14.56 10.11
CA PHE A 7 5.41 -13.25 10.39
C PHE A 7 5.34 -12.34 9.16
N GLY A 8 5.59 -12.87 7.96
CA GLY A 8 5.70 -12.07 6.74
C GLY A 8 4.39 -11.40 6.32
N ILE A 9 3.27 -12.12 6.42
CA ILE A 9 1.95 -11.61 6.01
C ILE A 9 1.57 -10.31 6.71
N PRO A 10 1.49 -10.24 8.06
CA PRO A 10 1.08 -9.00 8.73
C PRO A 10 2.06 -7.84 8.51
N ASN A 11 3.35 -8.14 8.30
CA ASN A 11 4.36 -7.12 8.01
C ASN A 11 4.24 -6.52 6.60
N ILE A 12 3.61 -7.21 5.65
CA ILE A 12 3.40 -6.71 4.29
C ILE A 12 2.02 -6.10 4.15
N GLU A 13 0.99 -6.68 4.76
CA GLU A 13 -0.41 -6.26 4.59
C GLU A 13 -0.64 -4.79 4.95
N LEU A 14 -0.28 -4.37 6.17
CA LEU A 14 -0.56 -3.02 6.64
C LEU A 14 0.23 -1.95 5.87
N PRO A 15 1.57 -2.07 5.68
CA PRO A 15 2.32 -1.09 4.90
C PRO A 15 1.86 -1.02 3.44
N LEU A 16 1.55 -2.16 2.81
CA LEU A 16 1.06 -2.19 1.45
C LEU A 16 -0.31 -1.51 1.32
N ALA A 17 -1.21 -1.76 2.27
CA ALA A 17 -2.51 -1.08 2.31
C ALA A 17 -2.36 0.43 2.44
N LEU A 18 -1.45 0.92 3.29
CA LEU A 18 -1.17 2.34 3.44
C LEU A 18 -0.61 2.96 2.16
N LEU A 19 0.33 2.28 1.49
CA LEU A 19 0.92 2.75 0.23
C LEU A 19 -0.11 2.82 -0.90
N LEU A 20 -0.99 1.83 -1.01
CA LEU A 20 -2.05 1.79 -2.02
C LEU A 20 -3.19 2.78 -1.72
N PHE A 21 -3.47 3.06 -0.44
CA PHE A 21 -4.55 3.97 -0.06
C PHE A 21 -4.21 5.44 -0.27
N HIS A 22 -2.94 5.81 -0.09
CA HIS A 22 -2.49 7.20 -0.11
C HIS A 22 -1.88 7.67 -1.44
N PHE A 23 -1.43 6.76 -2.30
CA PHE A 23 -0.72 7.14 -3.53
C PHE A 23 -1.35 6.50 -4.77
N ASN A 24 -1.51 7.32 -5.81
CA ASN A 24 -1.67 6.85 -7.18
C ASN A 24 -0.28 6.56 -7.74
N TRP A 25 -0.09 5.35 -8.24
CA TRP A 25 1.17 4.86 -8.78
C TRP A 25 1.13 4.90 -10.30
N ASN A 26 2.09 5.60 -10.91
CA ASN A 26 2.23 5.68 -12.37
C ASN A 26 3.66 5.36 -12.79
N LEU A 27 3.83 4.83 -14.01
CA LEU A 27 5.16 4.69 -14.60
C LEU A 27 5.60 6.02 -15.22
N PRO A 28 6.90 6.36 -15.16
CA PRO A 28 7.44 7.49 -15.90
C PRO A 28 7.25 7.29 -17.41
N ALA A 29 7.13 8.40 -18.16
CA ALA A 29 6.88 8.35 -19.59
C ALA A 29 7.94 7.51 -20.32
N GLY A 30 7.49 6.68 -21.28
CA GLY A 30 8.37 5.79 -22.04
C GLY A 30 8.86 4.55 -21.28
N HIS A 31 8.44 4.33 -20.03
CA HIS A 31 8.81 3.14 -19.27
C HIS A 31 7.72 2.09 -19.32
N VAL A 32 8.14 0.83 -19.41
CA VAL A 32 7.29 -0.35 -19.29
C VAL A 32 7.56 -1.05 -17.96
N LEU A 33 6.56 -1.76 -17.45
CA LEU A 33 6.71 -2.54 -16.23
C LEU A 33 7.53 -3.80 -16.54
N ASP A 34 8.83 -3.70 -16.36
CA ASP A 34 9.74 -4.84 -16.49
C ASP A 34 9.76 -5.66 -15.20
N MET A 35 9.38 -6.93 -15.30
CA MET A 35 9.37 -7.90 -14.21
C MET A 35 10.36 -9.06 -14.48
N GLU A 36 11.33 -8.87 -15.38
CA GLU A 36 12.37 -9.86 -15.61
C GLU A 36 13.14 -10.14 -14.31
N GLU A 37 13.32 -11.42 -13.99
CA GLU A 37 13.99 -11.88 -12.78
C GLU A 37 15.51 -11.98 -13.01
N ALA A 38 16.30 -11.63 -11.99
CA ALA A 38 17.73 -11.92 -11.98
C ALA A 38 17.94 -13.41 -11.71
N MET A 39 18.93 -14.01 -12.35
CA MET A 39 19.28 -15.41 -12.09
C MET A 39 19.83 -15.56 -10.66
N GLY A 40 19.23 -16.41 -9.84
CA GLY A 40 19.68 -16.63 -8.47
C GLY A 40 18.79 -17.56 -7.64
N LEU A 41 19.08 -17.63 -6.34
CA LEU A 41 18.31 -18.43 -5.36
C LEU A 41 17.00 -17.76 -4.93
N THR A 42 16.86 -16.46 -5.21
CA THR A 42 15.71 -15.63 -4.81
C THR A 42 15.12 -14.95 -6.03
N ALA A 43 13.80 -14.77 -6.03
CA ALA A 43 13.08 -14.05 -7.07
C ALA A 43 13.26 -12.54 -6.97
N THR A 44 14.48 -12.08 -7.24
CA THR A 44 14.83 -10.66 -7.29
C THR A 44 14.70 -10.14 -8.70
N ARG A 45 14.29 -8.89 -8.83
CA ARG A 45 14.12 -8.30 -10.15
C ARG A 45 15.46 -7.91 -10.75
N LYS A 46 15.63 -8.16 -12.04
CA LYS A 46 16.83 -7.87 -12.81
C LYS A 46 17.11 -6.37 -12.91
N ASN A 47 16.07 -5.57 -13.15
CA ASN A 47 16.17 -4.12 -13.34
C ASN A 47 15.44 -3.36 -12.21
N HIS A 48 15.76 -2.08 -11.98
CA HIS A 48 15.11 -1.24 -10.95
C HIS A 48 13.69 -0.81 -11.34
N LEU A 49 12.83 -0.46 -10.35
CA LEU A 49 11.38 -0.22 -10.54
C LEU A 49 11.22 1.25 -10.39
N TRP A 50 10.89 1.90 -11.49
CA TRP A 50 10.68 3.32 -11.51
C TRP A 50 9.18 3.55 -11.47
N LEU A 51 8.73 4.12 -10.35
CA LEU A 51 7.34 4.50 -10.15
C LEU A 51 7.28 5.93 -9.61
N VAL A 52 6.28 6.67 -10.07
CA VAL A 52 5.93 7.98 -9.54
C VAL A 52 4.75 7.81 -8.62
N ALA A 53 4.97 8.05 -7.32
CA ALA A 53 3.91 8.10 -6.32
C ALA A 53 3.33 9.52 -6.27
N THR A 54 2.05 9.66 -6.62
CA THR A 54 1.33 10.93 -6.50
C THR A 54 0.30 10.83 -5.37
N PRO A 55 0.33 11.71 -4.36
CA PRO A 55 -0.64 11.66 -3.27
C PRO A 55 -2.07 11.72 -3.80
N ILE A 56 -2.88 10.75 -3.42
CA ILE A 56 -4.32 10.74 -3.70
C ILE A 56 -4.91 11.88 -2.89
N LYS A 57 -5.51 12.85 -3.59
CA LYS A 57 -6.33 13.89 -2.96
C LYS A 57 -7.68 13.28 -2.55
N LYS A 58 -7.66 12.37 -1.58
CA LYS A 58 -8.88 11.88 -0.93
C LYS A 58 -9.37 12.99 -0.01
N CYS A 59 -10.18 13.85 -0.61
CA CYS A 59 -11.21 14.63 0.04
C CYS A 59 -10.75 15.54 1.21
N LEU A 60 -10.09 16.65 0.86
CA LEU A 60 -10.22 17.89 1.64
C LEU A 60 -11.69 18.35 1.77
N ASN A 61 -12.59 17.82 0.92
CA ASN A 61 -14.03 18.08 0.93
C ASN A 61 -14.84 17.14 1.85
N LEU A 62 -14.22 16.13 2.48
CA LEU A 62 -14.83 15.33 3.55
C LEU A 62 -14.46 15.90 4.91
N LEU A 63 -13.30 16.56 5.06
CA LEU A 63 -12.92 17.22 6.32
C LEU A 63 -13.83 18.40 6.67
N SER A 64 -14.33 19.15 5.68
CA SER A 64 -15.37 20.15 5.92
C SER A 64 -16.73 19.55 6.30
N LYS A 65 -16.97 18.27 5.97
CA LYS A 65 -18.17 17.51 6.38
C LYS A 65 -17.97 16.71 7.67
N LEU A 66 -16.72 16.44 8.09
CA LEU A 66 -16.36 15.62 9.25
C LEU A 66 -16.33 16.38 10.57
N HIS A 67 -16.38 17.72 10.60
CA HIS A 67 -16.69 18.47 11.83
C HIS A 67 -18.10 18.14 12.39
N ASN A 68 -18.88 17.30 11.72
CA ASN A 68 -20.19 16.81 12.18
C ASN A 68 -20.25 15.28 12.39
N LEU A 69 -19.12 14.55 12.37
CA LEU A 69 -19.11 13.09 12.49
C LEU A 69 -17.97 12.59 13.41
N ASP A 70 -17.90 13.15 14.62
CA ASP A 70 -17.11 12.61 15.75
C ASP A 70 -17.54 11.18 16.17
N ASN A 71 -18.55 10.58 15.53
CA ASN A 71 -19.18 9.32 15.93
C ASN A 71 -18.89 8.12 15.01
N MET A 72 -17.78 8.08 14.28
CA MET A 72 -17.46 6.92 13.42
C MET A 72 -16.07 6.32 13.61
N PHE A 73 -15.45 6.51 14.78
CA PHE A 73 -14.29 5.72 15.23
C PHE A 73 -14.51 5.07 16.60
N SER A 74 -15.77 4.73 16.92
CA SER A 74 -16.11 3.80 17.99
C SER A 74 -16.73 2.55 17.39
N LEU A 75 -15.91 1.73 16.75
CA LEU A 75 -16.24 0.33 16.56
C LEU A 75 -15.23 -0.52 17.33
N ASP A 76 -15.73 -0.97 18.47
CA ASP A 76 -15.46 -2.26 19.09
C ASP A 76 -14.15 -2.42 19.88
N SER A 77 -14.12 -1.86 21.09
CA SER A 77 -13.40 -2.46 22.22
C SER A 77 -14.35 -2.92 23.33
N ASN A 78 -15.57 -3.37 22.97
CA ASN A 78 -16.46 -4.04 23.93
C ASN A 78 -17.56 -4.81 23.20
N LYS A 79 -17.22 -6.02 22.76
CA LYS A 79 -18.19 -7.11 22.63
C LYS A 79 -17.54 -8.45 23.04
N VAL A 80 -17.72 -8.72 24.34
CA VAL A 80 -17.52 -9.98 25.09
C VAL A 80 -16.08 -10.33 25.47
#